data_AF-A0A1H3BP21-F1
#
_entry.id   AF-A0A1H3BP21-F1
#
_cell.length_a   1.000
_cell.length_b   1.000
_cell.length_c   1.000
_cell.angle_alpha   90.00
_cell.angle_beta   90.00
_cell.angle_gamma   90.00
#
_symmetry.space_group_name_H-M   'P 1'
#
loop_
_entity.id
_entity.type
_entity.pdbx_description
1 polymer ?
#
loop_
_entity_poly.entity_id
_entity_poly.type
_entity_poly.pdbx_seq_one_letter_code
_entity_poly.pdbx_strand_id
1 'polypeptide(L)'
;MTDVRLAPLPPAEAMAYFRSKGLAPADARFDYRDVWRGQHAASFVVAKAMQDDVATLFRDAILKAQGEGRSFRDFADELEPQLRAAGWWGRSTMTDPLTGEVRDVQLGSMHRLRTIFDTNMRTAAAAGRWAQIERTRKAFPYLRYRQIDRPTRRLQHKRFDNLVRPVDDPVWARIYPPNGWFCGCWVEQITQGQVDRGEVAVSPPFDLDEVEWENARTGRTEDIPRGVHPGFDVNPGMIWLDMTRRMEGLSGPPNHPELVGLGTQLRLDALRDGRARGAYVAPDGEVRGATEAPAASPEQLPPPTLDTAGLDFIRAVPSERSFSREELLTLTDEGLAGAITITPGGSVFAVHLRGSPADSLGGLLDQFEVRLASDPVQLALAKLPADERRKVVEHVRLLWLERHERLDYFWDVTGRQNDLFSSLAGLFDTLLVDPPQKSP
;
A
#
# COMPACT_ATOMS: atom_id res chain seq x y z
N MET A 1 -6.76 -51.58 -2.18
CA MET A 1 -6.23 -50.26 -1.78
C MET A 1 -6.91 -49.23 -2.66
N THR A 2 -7.73 -48.36 -2.09
CA THR A 2 -8.37 -47.26 -2.82
C THR A 2 -7.28 -46.28 -3.24
N ASP A 3 -7.19 -45.99 -4.54
CA ASP A 3 -6.19 -45.10 -5.11
C ASP A 3 -6.50 -43.65 -4.67
N VAL A 4 -5.75 -43.13 -3.70
CA VAL A 4 -5.91 -41.76 -3.20
C VAL A 4 -5.16 -40.83 -4.16
N ARG A 5 -5.89 -40.22 -5.09
CA ARG A 5 -5.36 -39.11 -5.90
C ARG A 5 -5.32 -37.83 -5.07
N LEU A 6 -4.12 -37.41 -4.70
CA LEU A 6 -3.88 -36.10 -4.10
C LEU A 6 -3.80 -35.05 -5.22
N ALA A 7 -4.74 -34.12 -5.24
CA ALA A 7 -4.69 -32.94 -6.10
C ALA A 7 -3.99 -31.79 -5.34
N PRO A 8 -2.98 -31.11 -5.93
CA PRO A 8 -2.38 -29.95 -5.30
C PRO A 8 -3.41 -28.83 -5.19
N LEU A 9 -3.59 -28.30 -3.98
CA LEU A 9 -4.44 -27.13 -3.76
C LEU A 9 -3.64 -25.85 -4.07
N PRO A 10 -4.24 -24.87 -4.75
CA PRO A 10 -3.60 -23.58 -4.95
C PRO A 10 -3.25 -22.91 -3.62
N PRO A 11 -2.12 -22.18 -3.53
CA PRO A 11 -1.71 -21.49 -2.30
C PRO A 11 -2.58 -20.25 -2.06
N ALA A 12 -3.75 -20.45 -1.42
CA ALA A 12 -4.81 -19.46 -1.31
C ALA A 12 -4.34 -18.10 -0.76
N GLU A 13 -3.56 -18.06 0.32
CA GLU A 13 -3.09 -16.79 0.91
C GLU A 13 -2.04 -16.10 0.05
N ALA A 14 -1.16 -16.85 -0.62
CA ALA A 14 -0.19 -16.25 -1.55
C ALA A 14 -0.90 -15.60 -2.74
N MET A 15 -1.94 -16.26 -3.26
CA MET A 15 -2.78 -15.70 -4.32
C MET A 15 -3.59 -14.50 -3.84
N ALA A 16 -4.13 -14.54 -2.61
CA ALA A 16 -4.86 -13.42 -2.03
C ALA A 16 -3.97 -12.17 -1.89
N TYR A 17 -2.75 -12.34 -1.38
CA TYR A 17 -1.74 -11.29 -1.35
C TYR A 17 -1.40 -10.75 -2.74
N PHE A 18 -1.23 -11.63 -3.73
CA PHE A 18 -0.88 -11.18 -5.07
C PHE A 18 -2.05 -10.43 -5.74
N ARG A 19 -3.29 -10.90 -5.55
CA ARG A 19 -4.51 -10.27 -6.06
C ARG A 19 -4.81 -8.93 -5.40
N SER A 20 -4.44 -8.75 -4.13
CA SER A 20 -4.61 -7.48 -3.42
C SER A 20 -3.68 -6.37 -3.92
N LYS A 21 -2.81 -6.65 -4.89
CA LYS A 21 -1.97 -5.64 -5.54
C LYS A 21 -2.64 -5.08 -6.78
N GLY A 22 -2.64 -3.76 -6.89
CA GLY A 22 -2.86 -3.05 -8.15
C GLY A 22 -1.53 -2.81 -8.88
N LEU A 23 -1.55 -2.25 -10.08
CA LEU A 23 -0.30 -1.89 -10.76
C LEU A 23 0.35 -0.69 -10.04
N ALA A 24 1.67 -0.53 -10.13
CA ALA A 24 2.29 0.74 -9.75
C ALA A 24 1.91 1.83 -10.77
N PRO A 25 1.96 3.13 -10.47
CA PRO A 25 1.82 4.18 -11.50
C PRO A 25 2.88 4.06 -12.61
N ALA A 26 2.54 4.39 -13.85
CA ALA A 26 3.42 4.18 -15.01
C ALA A 26 4.78 4.90 -14.87
N ASP A 27 4.79 6.11 -14.32
CA ASP A 27 5.99 6.91 -14.01
C ASP A 27 6.86 6.32 -12.88
N ALA A 28 6.29 5.43 -12.06
CA ALA A 28 7.00 4.69 -11.01
C ALA A 28 7.40 3.26 -11.42
N ARG A 29 7.37 2.92 -12.72
CA ARG A 29 7.74 1.58 -13.23
C ARG A 29 9.13 1.52 -13.89
N PHE A 30 9.92 2.58 -13.88
CA PHE A 30 11.18 2.59 -14.65
C PHE A 30 12.28 1.75 -13.96
N ASP A 31 12.43 1.90 -12.65
CA ASP A 31 13.37 1.19 -11.79
C ASP A 31 12.63 0.51 -10.63
N TYR A 32 13.15 -0.62 -10.13
CA TYR A 32 12.52 -1.32 -9.00
C TYR A 32 12.56 -0.51 -7.70
N ARG A 33 13.43 0.50 -7.63
CA ARG A 33 13.56 1.45 -6.50
C ARG A 33 12.59 2.61 -6.55
N ASP A 34 11.85 2.79 -7.66
CA ASP A 34 10.81 3.81 -7.78
C ASP A 34 9.60 3.45 -6.91
N VAL A 35 9.33 2.15 -6.76
CA VAL A 35 8.45 1.58 -5.74
C VAL A 35 9.33 1.08 -4.60
N TRP A 36 9.10 1.52 -3.36
CA TRP A 36 9.99 1.25 -2.24
C TRP A 36 9.33 0.46 -1.11
N ARG A 37 10.03 -0.56 -0.61
CA ARG A 37 9.68 -1.32 0.60
C ARG A 37 8.20 -1.75 0.63
N GLY A 38 7.42 -1.25 1.60
CA GLY A 38 6.01 -1.59 1.79
C GLY A 38 5.13 -1.28 0.58
N GLN A 39 5.54 -0.37 -0.30
CA GLN A 39 4.83 -0.11 -1.55
C GLN A 39 4.83 -1.35 -2.47
N HIS A 40 5.86 -2.20 -2.44
CA HIS A 40 5.85 -3.48 -3.17
C HIS A 40 4.79 -4.45 -2.65
N ALA A 41 4.29 -4.28 -1.42
CA ALA A 41 3.19 -5.10 -0.89
C ALA A 41 1.81 -4.63 -1.41
N ALA A 42 1.67 -3.36 -1.78
CA ALA A 42 0.44 -2.79 -2.32
C ALA A 42 0.41 -2.69 -3.86
N SER A 43 1.58 -2.53 -4.48
CA SER A 43 1.73 -2.30 -5.92
C SER A 43 2.55 -3.39 -6.59
N PHE A 44 2.05 -3.86 -7.73
CA PHE A 44 2.75 -4.74 -8.64
C PHE A 44 3.54 -3.91 -9.65
N VAL A 45 4.83 -4.18 -9.74
CA VAL A 45 5.74 -3.45 -10.61
C VAL A 45 6.72 -4.41 -11.28
N VAL A 46 6.97 -4.19 -12.56
CA VAL A 46 8.10 -4.78 -13.29
C VAL A 46 8.89 -3.63 -13.89
N ALA A 47 10.17 -3.52 -13.54
CA ALA A 47 11.01 -2.42 -14.00
C ALA A 47 11.08 -2.39 -15.54
N LYS A 48 10.83 -1.20 -16.11
CA LYS A 48 10.65 -0.86 -17.53
C LYS A 48 9.36 -1.36 -18.19
N ALA A 49 8.43 -2.01 -17.47
CA ALA A 49 7.10 -2.33 -18.00
C ALA A 49 6.18 -1.11 -17.86
N MET A 50 6.50 -0.03 -18.59
CA MET A 50 5.84 1.27 -18.44
C MET A 50 4.39 1.24 -18.91
N GLN A 51 4.08 0.42 -19.92
CA GLN A 51 2.75 0.29 -20.48
C GLN A 51 1.91 -0.69 -19.65
N ASP A 52 0.62 -0.39 -19.46
CA ASP A 52 -0.30 -1.17 -18.63
C ASP A 52 -0.57 -2.57 -19.19
N ASP A 53 -0.59 -2.71 -20.51
CA ASP A 53 -0.75 -4.00 -21.20
C ASP A 53 0.43 -4.94 -20.88
N VAL A 54 1.67 -4.47 -20.97
CA VAL A 54 2.87 -5.23 -20.59
C VAL A 54 2.85 -5.59 -19.11
N ALA A 55 2.52 -4.63 -18.23
CA ALA A 55 2.43 -4.88 -16.80
C ALA A 55 1.33 -5.91 -16.46
N THR A 56 0.20 -5.85 -17.16
CA THR A 56 -0.91 -6.80 -17.02
C THR A 56 -0.53 -8.19 -17.50
N LEU A 57 0.15 -8.31 -18.64
CA LEU A 57 0.68 -9.60 -19.13
C LEU A 57 1.55 -10.29 -18.07
N PHE A 58 2.44 -9.55 -17.41
CA PHE A 58 3.24 -10.09 -16.32
C PHE A 58 2.40 -10.52 -15.12
N ARG A 59 1.48 -9.65 -14.67
CA ARG A 59 0.62 -9.91 -13.51
C ARG A 59 -0.21 -11.18 -13.72
N ASP A 60 -0.85 -11.30 -14.87
CA ASP A 60 -1.72 -12.42 -15.19
C ASP A 60 -0.92 -13.73 -15.34
N ALA A 61 0.23 -13.68 -16.00
CA ALA A 61 1.10 -14.85 -16.13
C ALA A 61 1.63 -15.34 -14.78
N ILE A 62 1.99 -14.44 -13.85
CA ILE A 62 2.40 -14.80 -12.49
C ILE A 62 1.23 -15.37 -11.70
N LEU A 63 0.05 -14.74 -11.75
CA LEU A 63 -1.14 -15.23 -11.05
C LEU A 63 -1.54 -16.62 -11.53
N LYS A 64 -1.50 -16.85 -12.84
CA LYS A 64 -1.72 -18.16 -13.46
C LYS A 64 -0.69 -19.18 -12.96
N ALA A 65 0.60 -18.82 -12.97
CA ALA A 65 1.65 -19.70 -12.49
C ALA A 65 1.53 -20.05 -11.00
N GLN A 66 1.06 -19.13 -10.16
CA GLN A 66 0.77 -19.40 -8.74
C GLN A 66 -0.42 -20.34 -8.56
N GLY A 67 -1.51 -20.11 -9.29
CA GLY A 67 -2.73 -20.91 -9.16
C GLY A 67 -2.57 -22.33 -9.67
N GLU A 68 -1.83 -22.51 -10.77
CA GLU A 68 -1.65 -23.80 -11.45
C GLU A 68 -0.34 -24.51 -11.05
N GLY A 69 0.51 -23.89 -10.24
CA GLY A 69 1.79 -24.48 -9.82
C GLY A 69 2.81 -24.63 -10.96
N ARG A 70 2.82 -23.70 -11.91
CA ARG A 70 3.65 -23.80 -13.13
C ARG A 70 5.13 -23.57 -12.87
N SER A 71 5.97 -24.22 -13.68
CA SER A 71 7.41 -24.01 -13.64
C SER A 71 7.81 -22.68 -14.29
N PHE A 72 9.04 -22.22 -14.02
CA PHE A 72 9.61 -21.08 -14.73
C PHE A 72 9.63 -21.29 -16.25
N ARG A 73 9.84 -22.54 -16.70
CA ARG A 73 9.87 -22.86 -18.13
C ARG A 73 8.50 -22.63 -18.75
N ASP A 74 7.44 -23.18 -18.16
CA ASP A 74 6.07 -23.00 -18.66
C ASP A 74 5.67 -21.52 -18.66
N PHE A 75 6.06 -20.77 -17.62
CA PHE A 75 5.86 -19.33 -17.53
C PHE A 75 6.57 -18.58 -18.67
N ALA A 76 7.84 -18.90 -18.92
CA ALA A 76 8.63 -18.22 -19.94
C ALA A 76 8.18 -18.57 -21.37
N ASP A 77 7.92 -19.85 -21.64
CA ASP A 77 7.49 -20.35 -22.96
C ASP A 77 6.15 -19.71 -23.39
N GLU A 78 5.26 -19.40 -22.44
CA GLU A 78 3.99 -18.71 -22.71
C GLU A 78 4.12 -17.19 -22.79
N LEU A 79 4.90 -16.56 -21.90
CA LEU A 79 4.94 -15.11 -21.76
C LEU A 79 5.91 -14.45 -22.75
N GLU A 80 7.04 -15.09 -23.09
CA GLU A 80 8.04 -14.51 -24.00
C GLU A 80 7.44 -14.10 -25.37
N PRO A 81 6.67 -14.94 -26.08
CA PRO A 81 6.09 -14.57 -27.37
C PRO A 81 5.17 -13.35 -27.28
N GLN A 82 4.39 -13.23 -26.19
CA GLN A 82 3.48 -12.12 -25.95
C GLN A 82 4.25 -10.82 -25.69
N LEU A 83 5.32 -10.88 -24.88
CA LEU A 83 6.17 -9.72 -24.63
C LEU A 83 6.93 -9.26 -25.88
N ARG A 84 7.35 -10.19 -26.74
CA ARG A 84 7.93 -9.85 -28.05
C ARG A 84 6.92 -9.14 -28.94
N ALA A 85 5.69 -9.65 -29.01
CA ALA A 85 4.60 -9.03 -29.78
C ALA A 85 4.26 -7.63 -29.25
N ALA A 86 4.29 -7.43 -27.92
CA ALA A 86 4.11 -6.13 -27.27
C ALA A 86 5.34 -5.20 -27.38
N GLY A 87 6.40 -5.60 -28.08
CA GLY A 87 7.61 -4.77 -28.24
C GLY A 87 8.49 -4.67 -26.98
N TRP A 88 8.21 -5.45 -25.93
CA TRP A 88 8.94 -5.45 -24.67
C TRP A 88 10.08 -6.48 -24.62
N TRP A 89 10.87 -6.68 -25.68
CA TRP A 89 11.93 -7.70 -25.68
C TRP A 89 13.27 -7.18 -26.17
N GLY A 90 14.36 -7.66 -25.57
CA GLY A 90 15.71 -7.29 -25.95
C GLY A 90 16.14 -5.93 -25.38
N ARG A 91 17.04 -5.25 -26.10
CA ARG A 91 17.52 -3.91 -25.75
C ARG A 91 16.64 -2.86 -26.44
N SER A 92 16.40 -1.76 -25.74
CA SER A 92 15.66 -0.61 -26.29
C SER A 92 16.21 0.67 -25.69
N THR A 93 15.86 1.80 -26.30
CA THR A 93 16.17 3.13 -25.79
C THR A 93 14.92 3.71 -25.14
N MET A 94 15.02 4.18 -23.90
CA MET A 94 13.90 4.73 -23.13
C MET A 94 14.32 5.99 -22.38
N THR A 95 13.39 6.93 -22.25
CA THR A 95 13.56 8.10 -21.38
C THR A 95 13.17 7.74 -19.95
N ASP A 96 14.06 8.01 -19.00
CA ASP A 96 13.79 7.88 -17.58
C ASP A 96 12.82 8.99 -17.16
N PRO A 97 11.58 8.69 -16.70
CA PRO A 97 10.60 9.71 -16.36
C PRO A 97 11.04 10.59 -15.18
N LEU A 98 11.93 10.09 -14.33
CA LEU A 98 12.40 10.81 -13.16
C LEU A 98 13.49 11.84 -13.51
N THR A 99 14.40 11.50 -14.43
CA THR A 99 15.55 12.36 -14.76
C THR A 99 15.44 13.05 -16.11
N GLY A 100 14.51 12.62 -16.98
CA GLY A 100 14.40 13.07 -18.37
C GLY A 100 15.51 12.56 -19.30
N GLU A 101 16.43 11.73 -18.80
CA GLU A 101 17.56 11.23 -19.58
C GLU A 101 17.17 10.06 -20.46
N VAL A 102 17.66 10.07 -21.71
CA VAL A 102 17.54 8.94 -22.64
C VAL A 102 18.61 7.89 -22.33
N ARG A 103 18.20 6.64 -22.11
CA ARG A 103 19.07 5.54 -21.70
C ARG A 103 18.82 4.28 -22.53
N ASP A 104 19.90 3.56 -22.82
CA ASP A 104 19.82 2.21 -23.34
C ASP A 104 19.49 1.24 -22.18
N VAL A 105 18.38 0.54 -22.30
CA VAL A 105 17.86 -0.36 -21.28
C VAL A 105 17.69 -1.79 -21.82
N GLN A 106 17.75 -2.75 -20.90
CA GLN A 106 17.33 -4.12 -21.16
C GLN A 106 15.85 -4.29 -20.78
N LEU A 107 15.00 -4.55 -21.77
CA LEU A 107 13.59 -4.95 -21.61
C LEU A 107 13.52 -6.46 -21.33
N GLY A 108 12.80 -7.26 -22.10
CA GLY A 108 12.75 -8.71 -21.92
C GLY A 108 14.07 -9.44 -22.17
N SER A 109 14.39 -10.39 -21.31
CA SER A 109 15.38 -11.45 -21.52
C SER A 109 15.06 -12.63 -20.61
N MET A 110 15.52 -13.84 -20.94
CA MET A 110 15.28 -15.02 -20.11
C MET A 110 15.80 -14.88 -18.68
N HIS A 111 16.93 -14.20 -18.51
CA HIS A 111 17.46 -13.89 -17.19
C HIS A 111 16.53 -12.96 -16.40
N ARG A 112 16.03 -11.89 -17.04
CA ARG A 112 15.09 -10.96 -16.38
C ARG A 112 13.76 -11.64 -16.07
N LEU A 113 13.20 -12.44 -16.99
CA LEU A 113 12.00 -13.22 -16.73
C LEU A 113 12.18 -14.13 -15.52
N ARG A 114 13.33 -14.80 -15.38
CA ARG A 114 13.62 -15.64 -14.23
C ARG A 114 13.61 -14.85 -12.92
N THR A 115 14.25 -13.68 -12.90
CA THR A 115 14.26 -12.81 -11.71
C THR A 115 12.85 -12.33 -11.36
N ILE A 116 12.06 -11.90 -12.35
CA ILE A 116 10.68 -11.42 -12.16
C ILE A 116 9.81 -12.55 -11.59
N PHE A 117 9.87 -13.74 -12.20
CA PHE A 117 9.15 -14.92 -11.76
C PHE A 117 9.54 -15.29 -10.32
N ASP A 118 10.82 -15.54 -10.08
CA ASP A 118 11.30 -16.02 -8.77
C ASP A 118 10.98 -15.03 -7.64
N THR A 119 11.20 -13.73 -7.88
CA THR A 119 10.94 -12.70 -6.87
C THR A 119 9.46 -12.64 -6.51
N ASN A 120 8.57 -12.57 -7.50
CA ASN A 120 7.14 -12.47 -7.24
C ASN A 120 6.57 -13.73 -6.59
N MET A 121 6.99 -14.92 -7.06
CA MET A 121 6.56 -16.21 -6.48
C MET A 121 7.00 -16.34 -5.03
N ARG A 122 8.26 -16.00 -4.70
CA ARG A 122 8.78 -16.11 -3.34
C ARG A 122 8.18 -15.09 -2.39
N THR A 123 8.05 -13.84 -2.81
CA THR A 123 7.46 -12.78 -1.98
C THR A 123 5.99 -13.09 -1.68
N ALA A 124 5.24 -13.60 -2.66
CA ALA A 124 3.85 -14.01 -2.42
C ALA A 124 3.75 -15.24 -1.50
N ALA A 125 4.59 -16.25 -1.69
CA ALA A 125 4.65 -17.39 -0.79
C ALA A 125 5.03 -16.98 0.64
N ALA A 126 5.97 -16.04 0.79
CA ALA A 126 6.38 -15.51 2.09
C ALA A 126 5.24 -14.76 2.80
N ALA A 127 4.49 -13.93 2.05
CA ALA A 127 3.31 -13.24 2.58
C ALA A 127 2.22 -14.22 3.03
N GLY A 128 1.94 -15.25 2.22
CA GLY A 128 0.98 -16.30 2.57
C GLY A 128 1.40 -17.10 3.81
N ARG A 129 2.70 -17.44 3.92
CA ARG A 129 3.25 -18.09 5.12
C ARG A 129 3.11 -17.22 6.37
N TRP A 130 3.32 -15.91 6.25
CA TRP A 130 3.14 -15.00 7.38
C TRP A 130 1.69 -14.97 7.87
N ALA A 131 0.72 -14.98 6.96
CA ALA A 131 -0.70 -15.09 7.32
C ALA A 131 -1.01 -16.40 8.06
N GLN A 132 -0.37 -17.51 7.68
CA GLN A 132 -0.49 -18.78 8.41
C GLN A 132 0.17 -18.71 9.80
N ILE A 133 1.35 -18.08 9.90
CA ILE A 133 2.07 -17.85 11.15
C ILE A 133 1.19 -17.04 12.11
N GLU A 134 0.64 -15.90 11.67
CA GLU A 134 -0.21 -15.04 12.50
C GLU A 134 -1.43 -15.79 13.06
N ARG A 135 -2.06 -16.66 12.25
CA ARG A 135 -3.19 -17.49 12.72
C ARG A 135 -2.77 -18.55 13.73
N THR A 136 -1.55 -19.07 13.63
CA THR A 136 -1.07 -20.21 14.44
C THR A 136 -0.12 -19.81 15.56
N ARG A 137 0.21 -18.51 15.70
CA ARG A 137 1.17 -17.98 16.69
C ARG A 137 0.87 -18.33 18.14
N LYS A 138 -0.39 -18.59 18.51
CA LYS A 138 -0.74 -19.05 19.86
C LYS A 138 -0.19 -20.46 20.15
N ALA A 139 -0.18 -21.34 19.15
CA ALA A 139 0.37 -22.69 19.26
C ALA A 139 1.89 -22.71 19.00
N PHE A 140 2.37 -21.81 18.14
CA PHE A 140 3.78 -21.67 17.79
C PHE A 140 4.26 -20.22 18.05
N PRO A 141 4.53 -19.86 19.31
CA PRO A 141 4.80 -18.47 19.69
C PRO A 141 6.17 -17.95 19.24
N TYR A 142 7.06 -18.81 18.75
CA TYR A 142 8.41 -18.43 18.32
C TYR A 142 8.66 -18.78 16.86
N LEU A 143 9.54 -18.00 16.23
CA LEU A 143 10.08 -18.27 14.91
C LEU A 143 11.59 -18.48 15.01
N ARG A 144 12.10 -19.47 14.28
CA ARG A 144 13.53 -19.68 14.04
C ARG A 144 13.86 -19.33 12.60
N TYR A 145 14.75 -18.37 12.38
CA TYR A 145 15.24 -18.08 11.03
C TYR A 145 16.17 -19.21 10.56
N ARG A 146 15.98 -19.66 9.32
CA ARG A 146 16.75 -20.73 8.68
C ARG A 146 17.35 -20.24 7.37
N GLN A 147 18.68 -20.21 7.31
CA GLN A 147 19.39 -20.02 6.05
C GLN A 147 19.23 -21.28 5.19
N ILE A 148 18.94 -21.10 3.90
CA ILE A 148 18.93 -22.21 2.96
C ILE A 148 20.32 -22.84 2.84
N ASP A 149 20.37 -24.17 2.91
CA ASP A 149 21.60 -24.89 2.66
C ASP A 149 21.74 -25.21 1.16
N ARG A 150 22.56 -24.41 0.48
CA ARG A 150 22.94 -24.63 -0.93
C ARG A 150 24.27 -23.94 -1.22
N PRO A 151 25.02 -24.35 -2.27
CA PRO A 151 26.30 -23.72 -2.63
C PRO A 151 26.19 -22.21 -2.90
N THR A 152 25.05 -21.77 -3.47
CA THR A 152 24.79 -20.36 -3.81
C THR A 152 24.12 -19.57 -2.67
N ARG A 153 24.21 -20.04 -1.42
CA ARG A 153 23.68 -19.30 -0.27
C ARG A 153 24.49 -18.03 -0.01
N ARG A 154 23.81 -16.97 0.41
CA ARG A 154 24.41 -15.69 0.79
C ARG A 154 25.05 -15.78 2.16
N LEU A 155 26.38 -15.74 2.25
CA LEU A 155 27.11 -15.84 3.52
C LEU A 155 26.67 -14.80 4.55
N GLN A 156 26.30 -13.60 4.10
CA GLN A 156 25.78 -12.52 4.94
C GLN A 156 24.52 -12.91 5.72
N HIS A 157 23.71 -13.86 5.24
CA HIS A 157 22.51 -14.32 5.96
C HIS A 157 22.83 -15.27 7.11
N LYS A 158 24.08 -15.74 7.23
CA LYS A 158 24.49 -16.66 8.31
C LYS A 158 24.28 -16.04 9.69
N ARG A 159 24.37 -14.71 9.81
CA ARG A 159 24.11 -13.99 11.07
C ARG A 159 22.68 -14.14 11.57
N PHE A 160 21.74 -14.42 10.66
CA PHE A 160 20.33 -14.64 11.00
C PHE A 160 20.06 -16.12 11.28
N ASP A 161 20.90 -17.05 10.82
CA ASP A 161 20.62 -18.49 10.96
C ASP A 161 20.56 -18.90 12.43
N ASN A 162 19.51 -19.65 12.80
CA ASN A 162 19.16 -20.01 14.19
C ASN A 162 18.79 -18.83 15.11
N LEU A 163 18.55 -17.63 14.59
CA LEU A 163 17.92 -16.59 15.38
C LEU A 163 16.51 -17.04 15.76
N VAL A 164 16.23 -17.18 17.05
CA VAL A 164 14.93 -17.58 17.60
C VAL A 164 14.34 -16.43 18.37
N ARG A 165 13.21 -15.89 17.91
CA ARG A 165 12.51 -14.77 18.55
C ARG A 165 11.00 -15.01 18.55
N PRO A 166 10.26 -14.42 19.49
CA PRO A 166 8.79 -14.42 19.46
C PRO A 166 8.23 -13.95 18.12
N VAL A 167 7.05 -14.42 17.71
CA VAL A 167 6.40 -14.02 16.43
C VAL A 167 6.17 -12.51 16.36
N ASP A 168 5.88 -11.85 17.48
CA ASP A 168 5.62 -10.42 17.60
C ASP A 168 6.89 -9.56 17.73
N ASP A 169 8.07 -10.17 17.68
CA ASP A 169 9.33 -9.43 17.73
C ASP A 169 9.51 -8.52 16.50
N PRO A 170 9.85 -7.22 16.69
CA PRO A 170 10.00 -6.27 15.59
C PRO A 170 11.10 -6.64 14.60
N VAL A 171 12.05 -7.51 14.96
CA VAL A 171 13.09 -8.00 14.04
C VAL A 171 12.45 -8.60 12.77
N TRP A 172 11.31 -9.28 12.91
CA TRP A 172 10.62 -9.91 11.78
C TRP A 172 10.03 -8.90 10.80
N ALA A 173 9.81 -7.65 11.21
CA ALA A 173 9.43 -6.61 10.27
C ALA A 173 10.56 -6.26 9.28
N ARG A 174 11.83 -6.53 9.64
CA ARG A 174 13.02 -6.08 8.91
C ARG A 174 13.83 -7.19 8.22
N ILE A 175 13.80 -8.41 8.74
CA ILE A 175 14.62 -9.53 8.20
C ILE A 175 13.82 -10.76 7.80
N TYR A 176 12.49 -10.68 7.73
CA TYR A 176 11.67 -11.83 7.32
C TYR A 176 11.90 -12.15 5.84
N PRO A 177 12.34 -13.39 5.50
CA PRO A 177 12.67 -13.75 4.12
C PRO A 177 11.50 -13.58 3.13
N PRO A 178 11.78 -13.26 1.85
CA PRO A 178 13.10 -13.23 1.21
C PRO A 178 13.89 -11.93 1.47
N ASN A 179 15.14 -12.06 1.92
CA ASN A 179 16.05 -10.91 2.17
C ASN A 179 16.86 -10.45 0.94
N GLY A 180 16.38 -10.73 -0.28
CA GLY A 180 17.03 -10.37 -1.53
C GLY A 180 16.70 -11.30 -2.70
N TRP A 181 17.14 -10.93 -3.90
CA TRP A 181 16.92 -11.69 -5.15
C TRP A 181 17.27 -13.18 -5.01
N PHE A 182 16.42 -14.11 -5.42
CA PHE A 182 16.69 -15.55 -5.30
C PHE A 182 16.96 -16.07 -3.88
N CYS A 183 16.60 -15.32 -2.83
CA CYS A 183 16.76 -15.80 -1.45
C CYS A 183 15.88 -17.03 -1.20
N GLY A 184 16.48 -18.11 -0.70
CA GLY A 184 15.75 -19.34 -0.33
C GLY A 184 15.58 -19.53 1.18
N CYS A 185 15.99 -18.55 1.99
CA CYS A 185 15.85 -18.63 3.44
C CYS A 185 14.36 -18.63 3.83
N TRP A 186 14.06 -19.15 5.01
CA TRP A 186 12.70 -19.30 5.51
C TRP A 186 12.69 -19.19 7.03
N VAL A 187 11.50 -19.15 7.64
CA VAL A 187 11.34 -19.23 9.09
C VAL A 187 10.58 -20.48 9.47
N GLU A 188 11.00 -21.08 10.56
CA GLU A 188 10.40 -22.27 11.15
C GLU A 188 9.60 -21.87 12.38
N GLN A 189 8.38 -22.41 12.50
CA GLN A 189 7.52 -22.19 13.66
C GLN A 189 7.93 -23.12 14.81
N ILE A 190 8.15 -22.56 15.99
CA ILE A 190 8.64 -23.26 17.19
C ILE A 190 7.58 -23.14 18.29
N THR A 191 7.27 -24.27 18.92
CA THR A 191 6.31 -24.35 20.04
C THR A 191 6.94 -23.95 21.37
N GLN A 192 6.12 -23.50 22.33
CA GLN A 192 6.56 -23.27 23.71
C GLN A 192 7.20 -24.54 24.32
N GLY A 193 6.59 -25.71 24.10
CA GLY A 193 7.11 -26.97 24.65
C GLY A 193 8.51 -27.35 24.15
N GLN A 194 8.91 -26.95 22.93
CA GLN A 194 10.29 -27.15 22.45
C GLN A 194 11.29 -26.26 23.22
N VAL A 195 10.87 -25.05 23.58
CA VAL A 195 11.68 -24.13 24.41
C VAL A 195 11.77 -24.68 25.83
N ASP A 196 10.65 -25.11 26.42
CA ASP A 196 10.60 -25.61 27.80
C ASP A 196 11.43 -26.89 27.99
N ARG A 197 11.52 -27.74 26.96
CA ARG A 197 12.37 -28.94 26.95
C ARG A 197 13.85 -28.65 26.62
N GLY A 198 14.20 -27.40 26.33
CA GLY A 198 15.57 -27.00 25.99
C GLY A 198 16.05 -27.47 24.61
N GLU A 199 15.14 -27.87 23.70
CA GLU A 199 15.49 -28.27 22.34
C GLU A 199 15.91 -27.05 21.49
N VAL A 200 15.38 -25.87 21.82
CA VAL A 200 15.65 -24.60 21.15
C VAL A 200 15.72 -23.49 22.20
N ALA A 201 16.75 -22.65 22.16
CA ALA A 201 16.88 -21.50 23.03
C ALA A 201 16.38 -20.22 22.34
N VAL A 202 15.58 -19.42 23.03
CA VAL A 202 15.20 -18.08 22.57
C VAL A 202 16.43 -17.19 22.61
N SER A 203 16.77 -16.58 21.48
CA SER A 203 17.93 -15.69 21.37
C SER A 203 17.68 -14.39 22.14
N PRO A 204 18.73 -13.68 22.62
CA PRO A 204 18.57 -12.32 23.13
C PRO A 204 18.09 -11.35 22.03
N PRO A 205 17.72 -10.10 22.37
CA PRO A 205 17.43 -9.08 21.36
C PRO A 205 18.55 -9.02 20.32
N PHE A 206 18.16 -8.94 19.05
CA PHE A 206 19.09 -9.03 17.93
C PHE A 206 19.39 -7.65 17.39
N ASP A 207 20.68 -7.29 17.35
CA ASP A 207 21.13 -6.08 16.69
C ASP A 207 21.17 -6.30 15.17
N LEU A 208 20.38 -5.49 14.46
CA LEU A 208 20.28 -5.50 13.01
C LEU A 208 21.55 -4.97 12.34
N ASP A 209 22.37 -4.19 13.06
CA ASP A 209 23.60 -3.56 12.53
C ASP A 209 23.28 -2.88 11.20
N GLU A 210 22.34 -1.93 11.28
CA GLU A 210 21.84 -1.23 10.10
C GLU A 210 22.94 -0.36 9.50
N VAL A 211 22.95 -0.30 8.17
CA VAL A 211 23.87 0.51 7.39
C VAL A 211 23.09 1.53 6.59
N GLU A 212 23.57 2.76 6.61
CA GLU A 212 23.04 3.82 5.76
C GLU A 212 23.22 3.45 4.28
N TRP A 213 22.15 3.57 3.52
CA TRP A 213 22.12 3.34 2.10
C TRP A 213 21.31 4.43 1.41
N GLU A 214 21.92 5.12 0.44
CA GLU A 214 21.24 6.14 -0.33
C GLU A 214 20.47 5.53 -1.51
N ASN A 215 19.16 5.77 -1.55
CA ASN A 215 18.36 5.48 -2.73
C ASN A 215 18.61 6.55 -3.80
N ALA A 216 19.54 6.27 -4.71
CA ALA A 216 19.89 7.15 -5.83
C ALA A 216 18.70 7.56 -6.75
N ARG A 217 17.52 6.94 -6.63
CA ARG A 217 16.31 7.43 -7.31
C ARG A 217 15.70 8.61 -6.56
N THR A 218 15.61 8.52 -5.24
CA THR A 218 14.90 9.50 -4.41
C THR A 218 15.82 10.50 -3.70
N GLY A 219 17.13 10.23 -3.65
CA GLY A 219 18.10 10.96 -2.83
C GLY A 219 17.96 10.74 -1.32
N ARG A 220 17.03 9.88 -0.88
CA ARG A 220 16.82 9.55 0.54
C ARG A 220 17.87 8.54 1.01
N THR A 221 18.47 8.81 2.17
CA THR A 221 19.26 7.84 2.92
C THR A 221 18.33 7.01 3.81
N GLU A 222 18.50 5.70 3.77
CA GLU A 222 17.69 4.73 4.48
C GLU A 222 18.58 3.77 5.26
N ASP A 223 18.16 3.40 6.46
CA ASP A 223 18.85 2.38 7.27
C ASP A 223 18.43 0.98 6.83
N ILE A 224 19.39 0.18 6.38
CA ILE A 224 19.17 -1.19 5.88
C ILE A 224 19.90 -2.19 6.78
N PRO A 225 19.22 -3.22 7.32
CA PRO A 225 19.88 -4.26 8.10
C PRO A 225 21.02 -4.92 7.33
N ARG A 226 22.19 -5.07 7.97
CA ARG A 226 23.34 -5.70 7.30
C ARG A 226 22.99 -7.11 6.86
N GLY A 227 23.16 -7.34 5.56
CA GLY A 227 22.92 -8.64 4.94
C GLY A 227 21.55 -8.78 4.29
N VAL A 228 20.67 -7.79 4.42
CA VAL A 228 19.43 -7.69 3.63
C VAL A 228 19.68 -6.79 2.42
N HIS A 229 19.15 -7.17 1.27
CA HIS A 229 19.23 -6.33 0.08
C HIS A 229 18.25 -5.14 0.21
N PRO A 230 18.64 -3.90 -0.14
CA PRO A 230 17.73 -2.76 -0.09
C PRO A 230 16.44 -3.03 -0.88
N GLY A 231 15.28 -2.73 -0.26
CA GLY A 231 13.94 -2.99 -0.79
C GLY A 231 13.34 -4.35 -0.39
N PHE A 232 14.15 -5.25 0.18
CA PHE A 232 13.70 -6.53 0.77
C PHE A 232 13.68 -6.50 2.30
N ASP A 233 13.97 -5.35 2.91
CA ASP A 233 14.04 -5.14 4.36
C ASP A 233 12.68 -4.82 4.99
N VAL A 234 11.65 -5.49 4.47
CA VAL A 234 10.27 -5.45 4.96
C VAL A 234 9.64 -6.83 4.94
N ASN A 235 8.71 -7.08 5.85
CA ASN A 235 7.88 -8.27 5.83
C ASN A 235 6.63 -8.05 4.94
N PRO A 236 6.56 -8.65 3.74
CA PRO A 236 5.44 -8.42 2.82
C PRO A 236 4.10 -8.89 3.37
N GLY A 237 4.09 -9.96 4.16
CA GLY A 237 2.88 -10.49 4.77
C GLY A 237 2.39 -9.62 5.92
N MET A 238 3.30 -9.06 6.73
CA MET A 238 2.94 -8.13 7.78
C MET A 238 2.30 -6.87 7.21
N ILE A 239 2.92 -6.27 6.19
CA ILE A 239 2.37 -5.07 5.53
C ILE A 239 1.01 -5.37 4.89
N TRP A 240 0.88 -6.52 4.22
CA TRP A 240 -0.39 -6.92 3.62
C TRP A 240 -1.50 -7.09 4.65
N LEU A 241 -1.27 -7.85 5.71
CA LEU A 241 -2.28 -8.07 6.75
C LEU A 241 -2.61 -6.79 7.49
N ASP A 242 -1.62 -5.92 7.73
CA ASP A 242 -1.85 -4.62 8.32
C ASP A 242 -2.74 -3.74 7.44
N MET A 243 -2.44 -3.66 6.15
CA MET A 243 -3.28 -2.98 5.16
C MET A 243 -4.70 -3.56 5.11
N THR A 244 -4.85 -4.88 5.13
CA THR A 244 -6.17 -5.53 5.17
C THR A 244 -6.95 -5.15 6.44
N ARG A 245 -6.32 -5.22 7.62
CA ARG A 245 -6.95 -4.81 8.88
C ARG A 245 -7.34 -3.33 8.89
N ARG A 246 -6.47 -2.46 8.36
CA ARG A 246 -6.79 -1.02 8.26
C ARG A 246 -8.00 -0.80 7.36
N MET A 247 -8.09 -1.47 6.21
CA MET A 247 -9.24 -1.37 5.31
C MET A 247 -10.56 -1.85 5.95
N GLU A 248 -10.56 -2.72 6.95
CA GLU A 248 -11.78 -3.08 7.71
C GLU A 248 -12.42 -1.86 8.40
N GLY A 249 -11.62 -0.84 8.73
CA GLY A 249 -12.07 0.43 9.30
C GLY A 249 -12.97 1.26 8.37
N LEU A 250 -12.97 0.98 7.06
CA LEU A 250 -13.88 1.64 6.11
C LEU A 250 -15.35 1.42 6.42
N SER A 251 -15.68 0.32 7.10
CA SER A 251 -17.06 -0.03 7.40
C SER A 251 -17.77 1.01 8.27
N GLY A 252 -17.04 1.79 9.08
CA GLY A 252 -17.60 2.85 9.91
C GLY A 252 -18.71 2.40 10.89
N PRO A 253 -19.29 3.34 11.66
CA PRO A 253 -20.54 3.13 12.39
C PRO A 253 -21.73 3.84 11.69
N PRO A 254 -22.88 3.15 11.45
CA PRO A 254 -23.08 1.72 11.63
C PRO A 254 -22.21 0.90 10.66
N ASN A 255 -21.96 -0.38 10.98
CA ASN A 255 -21.05 -1.23 10.21
C ASN A 255 -21.58 -1.51 8.80
N HIS A 256 -20.90 -0.97 7.79
CA HIS A 256 -21.17 -1.16 6.35
C HIS A 256 -20.09 -2.05 5.70
N PRO A 257 -20.14 -3.38 5.85
CA PRO A 257 -19.13 -4.30 5.31
C PRO A 257 -19.00 -4.22 3.78
N GLU A 258 -20.06 -3.83 3.07
CA GLU A 258 -20.05 -3.55 1.64
C GLU A 258 -19.05 -2.46 1.24
N LEU A 259 -18.79 -1.48 2.11
CA LEU A 259 -17.79 -0.42 1.86
C LEU A 259 -16.36 -0.93 1.89
N VAL A 260 -16.07 -1.97 2.69
CA VAL A 260 -14.76 -2.61 2.69
C VAL A 260 -14.49 -3.28 1.35
N GLY A 261 -15.48 -4.04 0.84
CA GLY A 261 -15.41 -4.69 -0.47
C GLY A 261 -15.29 -3.68 -1.61
N LEU A 262 -16.15 -2.66 -1.61
CA LEU A 262 -16.11 -1.59 -2.61
C LEU A 262 -14.81 -0.81 -2.56
N GLY A 263 -14.38 -0.33 -1.38
CA GLY A 263 -13.15 0.42 -1.22
C GLY A 263 -11.92 -0.39 -1.65
N THR A 264 -11.90 -1.70 -1.38
CA THR A 264 -10.85 -2.59 -1.87
C THR A 264 -10.84 -2.67 -3.40
N GLN A 265 -12.01 -2.85 -4.03
CA GLN A 265 -12.12 -2.93 -5.48
C GLN A 265 -11.72 -1.61 -6.15
N LEU A 266 -12.27 -0.49 -5.69
CA LEU A 266 -11.95 0.85 -6.20
C LEU A 266 -10.45 1.16 -6.06
N ARG A 267 -9.79 0.69 -5.00
CA ARG A 267 -8.34 0.83 -4.82
C ARG A 267 -7.54 0.03 -5.82
N LEU A 268 -7.93 -1.21 -6.07
CA LEU A 268 -7.27 -2.04 -7.08
C LEU A 268 -7.42 -1.43 -8.48
N ASP A 269 -8.59 -0.89 -8.81
CA ASP A 269 -8.83 -0.20 -10.06
C ASP A 269 -8.03 1.10 -10.16
N ALA A 270 -8.00 1.93 -9.11
CA ALA A 270 -7.23 3.16 -9.07
C ALA A 270 -5.73 2.92 -9.23
N LEU A 271 -5.19 1.90 -8.55
CA LEU A 271 -3.80 1.48 -8.72
C LEU A 271 -3.54 0.91 -10.13
N ARG A 272 -4.50 0.21 -10.73
CA ARG A 272 -4.35 -0.38 -12.07
C ARG A 272 -4.15 0.69 -13.14
N ASP A 273 -5.04 1.67 -13.19
CA ASP A 273 -5.08 2.67 -14.27
C ASP A 273 -4.63 4.07 -13.86
N GLY A 274 -4.21 4.25 -12.60
CA GLY A 274 -3.69 5.51 -12.08
C GLY A 274 -4.73 6.62 -12.00
N ARG A 275 -6.02 6.29 -12.04
CA ARG A 275 -7.10 7.29 -11.97
C ARG A 275 -7.74 7.25 -10.58
N ALA A 276 -8.03 8.41 -10.02
CA ALA A 276 -8.77 8.50 -8.76
C ALA A 276 -10.16 7.86 -8.90
N ARG A 277 -10.69 7.30 -7.81
CA ARG A 277 -12.03 6.73 -7.73
C ARG A 277 -12.74 7.26 -6.50
N GLY A 278 -14.06 7.22 -6.55
CA GLY A 278 -14.87 7.52 -5.38
C GLY A 278 -16.21 6.83 -5.44
N ALA A 279 -16.86 6.82 -4.30
CA ALA A 279 -18.23 6.40 -4.12
C ALA A 279 -18.84 7.24 -3.01
N TYR A 280 -20.17 7.27 -2.96
CA TYR A 280 -20.89 7.91 -1.89
C TYR A 280 -21.96 6.99 -1.34
N VAL A 281 -22.39 7.29 -0.12
CA VAL A 281 -23.42 6.54 0.61
C VAL A 281 -24.64 7.43 0.66
N ALA A 282 -25.74 6.96 0.08
CA ALA A 282 -27.04 7.61 0.16
C ALA A 282 -27.64 7.44 1.57
N PRO A 283 -28.65 8.26 1.96
CA PRO A 283 -29.32 8.16 3.26
C PRO A 283 -29.89 6.78 3.61
N ASP A 284 -30.30 6.02 2.61
CA ASP A 284 -30.85 4.67 2.75
C ASP A 284 -29.75 3.59 2.87
N GLY A 285 -28.48 4.00 2.87
CA GLY A 285 -27.32 3.12 2.90
C GLY A 285 -26.94 2.58 1.52
N GLU A 286 -27.63 2.97 0.44
CA GLU A 286 -27.24 2.56 -0.90
C GLU A 286 -25.89 3.19 -1.27
N VAL A 287 -24.94 2.34 -1.67
CA VAL A 287 -23.63 2.79 -2.12
C VAL A 287 -23.62 2.91 -3.63
N ARG A 288 -23.31 4.11 -4.12
CA ARG A 288 -23.28 4.41 -5.55
C ARG A 288 -21.87 4.83 -5.94
N GLY A 289 -21.30 4.08 -6.90
CA GLY A 289 -19.90 4.20 -7.31
C GLY A 289 -19.72 5.00 -8.60
N ALA A 290 -18.51 5.51 -8.81
CA ALA A 290 -18.17 6.23 -10.04
C ALA A 290 -18.10 5.32 -11.28
N THR A 291 -18.61 5.81 -12.42
CA THR A 291 -18.58 5.11 -13.72
C THR A 291 -17.29 5.35 -14.50
N GLU A 292 -16.67 6.53 -14.46
CA GLU A 292 -15.32 6.78 -15.02
C GLU A 292 -14.76 8.17 -14.64
N ALA A 293 -13.46 8.26 -14.35
CA ALA A 293 -12.73 9.52 -14.14
C ALA A 293 -11.67 9.71 -15.24
N PRO A 294 -11.50 10.92 -15.84
CA PRO A 294 -10.39 11.16 -16.78
C PRO A 294 -9.02 10.99 -16.11
N ALA A 295 -8.04 10.45 -16.84
CA ALA A 295 -6.64 10.53 -16.42
C ALA A 295 -6.16 11.98 -16.56
N ALA A 296 -5.52 12.57 -15.55
CA ALA A 296 -5.08 13.95 -15.65
C ALA A 296 -3.81 14.26 -14.85
N SER A 297 -2.98 15.13 -15.42
CA SER A 297 -1.80 15.75 -14.80
C SER A 297 -2.18 16.66 -13.61
N PRO A 298 -1.26 16.90 -12.65
CA PRO A 298 -1.54 17.49 -11.33
C PRO A 298 -2.17 18.90 -11.28
N GLU A 299 -2.25 19.64 -12.39
CA GLU A 299 -2.37 21.11 -12.33
C GLU A 299 -3.71 21.71 -12.79
N GLN A 300 -4.62 20.97 -13.43
CA GLN A 300 -5.81 21.58 -14.04
C GLN A 300 -7.04 20.66 -14.05
N LEU A 301 -7.97 20.83 -13.10
CA LEU A 301 -9.36 20.37 -13.25
C LEU A 301 -10.36 21.35 -12.60
N PRO A 302 -11.55 21.55 -13.20
CA PRO A 302 -12.64 22.39 -12.68
C PRO A 302 -13.31 21.79 -11.41
N PRO A 303 -14.13 22.57 -10.66
CA PRO A 303 -14.90 22.07 -9.51
C PRO A 303 -15.81 20.88 -9.89
N PRO A 304 -16.18 20.03 -8.91
CA PRO A 304 -16.99 18.84 -9.17
C PRO A 304 -18.32 19.21 -9.83
N THR A 305 -18.67 18.52 -10.91
CA THR A 305 -20.02 18.55 -11.50
C THR A 305 -20.79 17.34 -10.99
N LEU A 306 -21.86 17.60 -10.23
CA LEU A 306 -22.87 16.62 -9.86
C LEU A 306 -23.88 16.51 -11.00
N ASP A 307 -24.13 15.31 -11.51
CA ASP A 307 -25.31 15.09 -12.36
C ASP A 307 -26.54 14.96 -11.44
N THR A 308 -27.49 15.88 -11.59
CA THR A 308 -28.71 15.96 -10.77
C THR A 308 -29.85 15.10 -11.33
N ALA A 309 -29.68 14.48 -12.50
CA ALA A 309 -30.68 13.59 -13.10
C ALA A 309 -30.52 12.12 -12.69
N GLY A 310 -29.37 11.76 -12.12
CA GLY A 310 -29.05 10.47 -11.54
C GLY A 310 -27.77 10.66 -10.76
N LEU A 311 -27.86 10.55 -9.44
CA LEU A 311 -26.75 10.90 -8.55
C LEU A 311 -25.52 10.02 -8.90
N ASP A 312 -24.59 10.57 -9.67
CA ASP A 312 -23.24 10.06 -9.88
C ASP A 312 -22.30 11.07 -9.21
N PHE A 313 -21.74 10.73 -8.04
CA PHE A 313 -20.76 11.57 -7.36
C PHE A 313 -19.40 11.37 -8.04
N ILE A 314 -19.15 12.15 -9.10
CA ILE A 314 -17.88 12.09 -9.82
C ILE A 314 -16.84 12.90 -9.06
N ARG A 315 -15.75 12.25 -8.65
CA ARG A 315 -14.48 12.96 -8.43
C ARG A 315 -13.32 12.24 -9.10
N ALA A 316 -12.80 12.88 -10.15
CA ALA A 316 -11.44 12.71 -10.63
C ALA A 316 -10.57 13.74 -9.90
N VAL A 317 -9.94 13.36 -8.79
CA VAL A 317 -8.98 14.24 -8.12
C VAL A 317 -7.59 13.94 -8.67
N PRO A 318 -6.87 14.93 -9.20
CA PRO A 318 -5.55 14.70 -9.77
C PRO A 318 -4.45 14.62 -8.70
N SER A 319 -4.80 14.43 -7.42
CA SER A 319 -3.84 14.49 -6.33
C SER A 319 -4.13 13.50 -5.22
N GLU A 320 -3.07 13.15 -4.50
CA GLU A 320 -3.09 12.36 -3.26
C GLU A 320 -3.78 13.14 -2.11
N ARG A 321 -4.92 13.80 -2.34
CA ARG A 321 -5.57 14.68 -1.36
C ARG A 321 -6.89 14.10 -0.89
N SER A 322 -7.40 14.63 0.22
CA SER A 322 -8.65 14.17 0.83
C SER A 322 -9.83 15.04 0.37
N PHE A 323 -10.84 15.21 1.22
CA PHE A 323 -12.02 16.01 0.93
C PHE A 323 -11.75 17.51 1.16
N SER A 324 -12.08 18.34 0.17
CA SER A 324 -12.06 19.80 0.30
C SER A 324 -13.26 20.31 1.11
N ARG A 325 -13.21 21.58 1.50
CA ARG A 325 -14.32 22.25 2.19
C ARG A 325 -15.61 22.20 1.36
N GLU A 326 -15.50 22.49 0.07
CA GLU A 326 -16.62 22.55 -0.87
C GLU A 326 -17.27 21.17 -1.02
N GLU A 327 -16.47 20.11 -1.09
CA GLU A 327 -17.01 18.75 -1.19
C GLU A 327 -17.77 18.34 0.08
N LEU A 328 -17.24 18.69 1.25
CA LEU A 328 -17.93 18.42 2.51
C LEU A 328 -19.26 19.15 2.59
N LEU A 329 -19.33 20.39 2.09
CA LEU A 329 -20.59 21.13 1.98
C LEU A 329 -21.55 20.49 0.97
N THR A 330 -21.04 20.06 -0.18
CA THR A 330 -21.84 19.31 -1.16
C THR A 330 -22.43 18.04 -0.57
N LEU A 331 -21.66 17.26 0.20
CA LEU A 331 -22.19 16.06 0.87
C LEU A 331 -23.38 16.40 1.78
N THR A 332 -23.29 17.50 2.54
CA THR A 332 -24.39 17.94 3.40
C THR A 332 -25.58 18.50 2.63
N ASP A 333 -25.33 19.29 1.59
CA ASP A 333 -26.38 19.98 0.83
C ASP A 333 -27.24 18.98 0.03
N GLU A 334 -26.60 17.93 -0.50
CA GLU A 334 -27.25 16.82 -1.20
C GLU A 334 -27.81 15.75 -0.25
N GLY A 335 -27.63 15.94 1.07
CA GLY A 335 -28.12 15.02 2.09
C GLY A 335 -27.50 13.62 2.01
N LEU A 336 -26.23 13.50 1.62
CA LEU A 336 -25.53 12.21 1.55
C LEU A 336 -25.08 11.74 2.95
N ALA A 337 -25.06 10.43 3.20
CA ALA A 337 -24.64 9.86 4.47
C ALA A 337 -23.11 9.75 4.61
N GLY A 338 -22.39 9.72 3.49
CA GLY A 338 -20.93 9.61 3.51
C GLY A 338 -20.31 9.53 2.13
N ALA A 339 -18.99 9.49 2.08
CA ALA A 339 -18.23 9.33 0.85
C ALA A 339 -16.89 8.65 1.07
N ILE A 340 -16.43 7.95 0.03
CA ILE A 340 -15.11 7.35 -0.07
C ILE A 340 -14.42 7.95 -1.29
N THR A 341 -13.15 8.31 -1.13
CA THR A 341 -12.26 8.69 -2.23
C THR A 341 -10.97 7.88 -2.16
N ILE A 342 -10.50 7.45 -3.32
CA ILE A 342 -9.28 6.67 -3.48
C ILE A 342 -8.40 7.35 -4.51
N THR A 343 -7.19 7.66 -4.09
CA THR A 343 -6.21 8.40 -4.89
C THR A 343 -5.56 7.46 -5.92
N PRO A 344 -4.92 8.02 -6.97
CA PRO A 344 -4.12 7.24 -7.92
C PRO A 344 -3.04 6.35 -7.26
N GLY A 345 -2.43 6.83 -6.18
CA GLY A 345 -1.44 6.09 -5.38
C GLY A 345 -2.04 5.04 -4.46
N GLY A 346 -3.37 4.89 -4.43
CA GLY A 346 -4.09 3.91 -3.63
C GLY A 346 -4.29 4.30 -2.18
N SER A 347 -4.14 5.59 -1.85
CA SER A 347 -4.56 6.13 -0.57
C SER A 347 -6.08 6.20 -0.52
N VAL A 348 -6.67 5.79 0.60
CA VAL A 348 -8.10 5.75 0.81
C VAL A 348 -8.46 6.77 1.88
N PHE A 349 -9.49 7.56 1.63
CA PHE A 349 -10.11 8.46 2.59
C PHE A 349 -11.62 8.24 2.58
N ALA A 350 -12.25 8.12 3.73
CA ALA A 350 -13.69 7.99 3.83
C ALA A 350 -14.25 8.82 4.98
N VAL A 351 -15.41 9.40 4.75
CA VAL A 351 -16.17 10.18 5.73
C VAL A 351 -17.57 9.61 5.86
N HIS A 352 -18.07 9.48 7.08
CA HIS A 352 -19.47 9.19 7.36
C HIS A 352 -20.03 10.33 8.19
N LEU A 353 -21.07 11.02 7.71
CA LEU A 353 -21.66 12.13 8.43
C LEU A 353 -22.43 11.62 9.66
N ARG A 354 -22.29 12.33 10.78
CA ARG A 354 -23.02 12.07 12.01
C ARG A 354 -24.11 13.13 12.23
N GLY A 355 -25.24 12.71 12.78
CA GLY A 355 -26.34 13.60 13.16
C GLY A 355 -27.33 13.88 12.03
N SER A 356 -28.21 14.86 12.26
CA SER A 356 -29.22 15.29 11.28
C SER A 356 -28.57 16.22 10.23
N PRO A 357 -29.01 16.22 8.95
CA PRO A 357 -28.58 17.19 7.94
C PRO A 357 -28.72 18.67 8.36
N ALA A 358 -29.50 18.96 9.39
CA ALA A 358 -29.67 20.30 9.97
C ALA A 358 -28.45 20.78 10.79
N ASP A 359 -27.56 19.89 11.23
CA ASP A 359 -26.30 20.24 11.90
C ASP A 359 -25.23 20.58 10.84
N SER A 360 -25.33 21.77 10.24
CA SER A 360 -24.49 22.11 9.09
C SER A 360 -23.01 22.10 9.44
N LEU A 361 -22.20 21.44 8.60
CA LEU A 361 -20.74 21.49 8.70
C LEU A 361 -20.21 22.92 8.55
N GLY A 362 -20.95 23.79 7.85
CA GLY A 362 -20.55 25.16 7.52
C GLY A 362 -20.02 25.96 8.70
N GLY A 363 -20.74 25.96 9.83
CA GLY A 363 -20.31 26.73 11.01
C GLY A 363 -18.97 26.27 11.59
N LEU A 364 -18.71 24.95 11.61
CA LEU A 364 -17.44 24.39 12.09
C LEU A 364 -16.32 24.54 11.06
N LEU A 365 -16.66 24.43 9.78
CA LEU A 365 -15.74 24.70 8.68
C LEU A 365 -15.25 26.15 8.73
N ASP A 366 -16.14 27.11 8.96
CA ASP A 366 -15.77 28.53 9.08
C ASP A 366 -14.90 28.78 10.32
N GLN A 367 -15.19 28.13 11.45
CA GLN A 367 -14.30 28.18 12.62
C GLN A 367 -12.91 27.62 12.32
N PHE A 368 -12.84 26.52 11.56
CA PHE A 368 -11.57 25.94 11.14
C PHE A 368 -10.80 26.88 10.20
N GLU A 369 -11.47 27.59 9.27
CA GLU A 369 -10.81 28.58 8.41
C GLU A 369 -10.21 29.75 9.21
N VAL A 370 -10.88 30.20 10.29
CA VAL A 370 -10.31 31.21 11.20
C VAL A 370 -9.02 30.72 11.86
N ARG A 371 -8.98 29.45 12.29
CA ARG A 371 -7.76 28.82 12.86
C ARG A 371 -6.65 28.73 11.82
N LEU A 372 -7.01 28.29 10.62
CA LEU A 372 -6.10 28.16 9.50
C LEU A 372 -5.45 29.50 9.16
N ALA A 373 -6.19 30.60 9.28
CA ALA A 373 -5.72 31.96 9.02
C ALA A 373 -4.78 32.54 10.09
N SER A 374 -4.53 31.85 11.20
CA SER A 374 -3.62 32.34 12.25
C SER A 374 -2.15 32.37 11.80
N ASP A 375 -1.41 33.39 12.22
CA ASP A 375 -0.01 33.61 11.82
C ASP A 375 0.91 32.39 12.07
N PRO A 376 0.86 31.70 13.23
CA PRO A 376 1.73 30.55 13.48
C PRO A 376 1.47 29.38 12.51
N VAL A 377 0.20 29.16 12.16
CA VAL A 377 -0.22 28.12 11.22
C VAL A 377 0.20 28.47 9.81
N GLN A 378 -0.06 29.70 9.36
CA GLN A 378 0.33 30.16 8.03
C GLN A 378 1.85 30.11 7.84
N LEU A 379 2.63 30.47 8.85
CA LEU A 379 4.09 30.39 8.81
C LEU A 379 4.60 28.94 8.69
N ALA A 380 3.96 28.00 9.38
CA ALA A 380 4.29 26.58 9.26
C ALA A 380 3.95 26.03 7.86
N LEU A 381 2.74 26.33 7.36
CA LEU A 381 2.27 25.89 6.05
C LEU A 381 3.03 26.53 4.88
N ALA A 382 3.54 27.75 5.04
CA ALA A 382 4.33 28.46 4.03
C ALA A 382 5.61 27.71 3.63
N LYS A 383 6.15 26.88 4.54
CA LYS A 383 7.35 26.05 4.29
C LYS A 383 7.09 24.86 3.38
N LEU A 384 5.82 24.50 3.18
CA LEU A 384 5.42 23.35 2.37
C LEU A 384 5.14 23.77 0.92
N PRO A 385 5.47 22.92 -0.07
CA PRO A 385 4.95 23.02 -1.43
C PRO A 385 3.43 23.15 -1.44
N ALA A 386 2.88 23.83 -2.46
CA ALA A 386 1.44 24.12 -2.54
C ALA A 386 0.55 22.86 -2.49
N ASP A 387 0.98 21.77 -3.14
CA ASP A 387 0.27 20.48 -3.14
C ASP A 387 0.29 19.82 -1.76
N GLU A 388 1.46 19.75 -1.10
CA GLU A 388 1.59 19.18 0.24
C GLU A 388 0.81 19.99 1.28
N ARG A 389 0.84 21.32 1.16
CA ARG A 389 0.02 22.24 1.98
C ARG A 389 -1.47 21.88 1.86
N ARG A 390 -1.96 21.66 0.63
CA ARG A 390 -3.38 21.31 0.41
C ARG A 390 -3.73 19.98 1.05
N LYS A 391 -2.90 18.94 0.88
CA LYS A 391 -3.11 17.62 1.51
C LYS A 391 -3.19 17.70 3.03
N VAL A 392 -2.29 18.46 3.63
CA VAL A 392 -2.22 18.69 5.08
C VAL A 392 -3.48 19.38 5.59
N VAL A 393 -3.88 20.48 4.94
CA VAL A 393 -5.05 21.27 5.37
C VAL A 393 -6.34 20.46 5.26
N GLU A 394 -6.52 19.71 4.17
CA GLU A 394 -7.71 18.88 3.99
C GLU A 394 -7.77 17.72 5.00
N HIS A 395 -6.64 17.06 5.26
CA HIS A 395 -6.57 15.97 6.24
C HIS A 395 -6.86 16.46 7.66
N VAL A 396 -6.22 17.55 8.12
CA VAL A 396 -6.40 18.05 9.49
C VAL A 396 -7.78 18.69 9.69
N ARG A 397 -8.44 19.20 8.64
CA ARG A 397 -9.84 19.62 8.68
C ARG A 397 -10.77 18.45 9.00
N LEU A 398 -10.54 17.28 8.41
CA LEU A 398 -11.35 16.09 8.67
C LEU A 398 -11.16 15.58 10.09
N LEU A 399 -9.90 15.56 10.58
CA LEU A 399 -9.61 15.27 11.99
C LEU A 399 -10.30 16.27 12.94
N TRP A 400 -10.38 17.54 12.56
CA TRP A 400 -11.09 18.56 13.32
C TRP A 400 -12.60 18.29 13.40
N LEU A 401 -13.23 17.97 12.27
CA LEU A 401 -14.65 17.64 12.22
C LEU A 401 -14.98 16.35 12.97
N GLU A 402 -14.10 15.35 12.89
CA GLU A 402 -14.22 14.10 13.66
C GLU A 402 -14.13 14.34 15.16
N ARG A 403 -13.17 15.17 15.61
CA ARG A 403 -13.05 15.59 17.02
C ARG A 403 -14.31 16.29 17.54
N HIS A 404 -15.04 16.98 16.67
CA HIS A 404 -16.30 17.65 16.97
C HIS A 404 -17.54 16.77 16.74
N GLU A 405 -17.33 15.46 16.58
CA GLU A 405 -18.38 14.45 16.42
C GLU A 405 -19.33 14.70 15.24
N ARG A 406 -18.86 15.38 14.19
CA ARG A 406 -19.65 15.67 12.98
C ARG A 406 -19.54 14.63 11.90
N LEU A 407 -18.45 13.89 11.89
CA LEU A 407 -18.25 12.77 10.99
C LEU A 407 -17.33 11.74 11.63
N ASP A 408 -17.38 10.52 11.12
CA ASP A 408 -16.31 9.53 11.28
C ASP A 408 -15.34 9.67 10.12
N TYR A 409 -14.05 9.75 10.39
CA TYR A 409 -13.02 9.89 9.36
C TYR A 409 -12.10 8.68 9.33
N PHE A 410 -12.17 7.92 8.25
CA PHE A 410 -11.25 6.84 7.97
C PHE A 410 -10.20 7.26 6.95
N TRP A 411 -8.95 6.82 7.14
CA TRP A 411 -7.90 6.97 6.15
C TRP A 411 -6.86 5.83 6.18
N ASP A 412 -6.40 5.42 5.00
CA ASP A 412 -5.24 4.55 4.76
C ASP A 412 -4.41 5.18 3.64
N VAL A 413 -3.25 5.77 3.96
CA VAL A 413 -2.46 6.53 2.99
C VAL A 413 -1.16 5.84 2.62
N THR A 414 -0.60 6.25 1.46
CA THR A 414 0.74 5.83 1.04
C THR A 414 1.82 6.22 2.05
N GLY A 415 2.95 5.49 2.04
CA GLY A 415 4.08 5.76 2.94
C GLY A 415 4.59 7.21 2.87
N ARG A 416 4.64 7.81 1.67
CA ARG A 416 5.07 9.21 1.51
C ARG A 416 4.12 10.19 2.22
N GLN A 417 2.81 9.97 2.15
CA GLN A 417 1.84 10.82 2.84
C GLN A 417 1.88 10.60 4.34
N ASN A 418 2.05 9.36 4.78
CA ASN A 418 2.20 9.04 6.18
C ASN A 418 3.43 9.74 6.78
N ASP A 419 4.56 9.73 6.07
CA ASP A 419 5.78 10.47 6.45
C ASP A 419 5.50 11.98 6.56
N LEU A 420 4.82 12.56 5.56
CA LEU A 420 4.46 13.98 5.54
C LEU A 420 3.59 14.34 6.76
N PHE A 421 2.52 13.58 7.03
CA PHE A 421 1.64 13.84 8.16
C PHE A 421 2.36 13.66 9.50
N SER A 422 3.18 12.62 9.64
CA SER A 422 3.96 12.37 10.86
C SER A 422 4.96 13.50 11.14
N SER A 423 5.59 14.06 10.10
CA SER A 423 6.53 15.19 10.25
C SER A 423 5.86 16.49 10.71
N LEU A 424 4.53 16.57 10.62
CA LEU A 424 3.73 17.75 10.95
C LEU A 424 2.83 17.54 12.17
N ALA A 425 3.07 16.49 12.97
CA ALA A 425 2.25 16.18 14.16
C ALA A 425 2.05 17.39 15.09
N GLY A 426 3.09 18.19 15.36
CA GLY A 426 2.96 19.39 16.20
C GLY A 426 2.10 20.51 15.59
N LEU A 427 2.00 20.59 14.25
CA LEU A 427 1.06 21.50 13.59
C LEU A 427 -0.38 20.98 13.77
N PHE A 428 -0.58 19.66 13.72
CA PHE A 428 -1.90 19.06 13.91
C PHE A 428 -2.39 19.31 15.33
N ASP A 429 -1.54 19.13 16.34
CA ASP A 429 -1.88 19.46 17.72
C ASP A 429 -2.35 20.92 17.87
N THR A 430 -1.67 21.85 17.22
CA THR A 430 -2.05 23.28 17.23
C THR A 430 -3.42 23.51 16.59
N LEU A 431 -3.71 22.84 15.47
CA LEU A 431 -4.96 22.97 14.73
C LEU A 431 -6.13 22.19 15.34
N LEU A 432 -5.86 21.20 16.19
CA LEU A 432 -6.87 20.32 16.78
C LEU A 432 -7.24 20.64 18.24
N VAL A 433 -6.45 21.44 18.95
CA VAL A 433 -6.75 21.85 20.34
C VAL A 433 -7.67 23.07 20.36
N ASP A 434 -8.82 23.01 21.03
CA ASP A 434 -9.71 24.16 21.25
C ASP A 434 -9.00 25.32 21.96
N PRO A 435 -9.26 26.58 21.60
CA PRO A 435 -8.66 27.68 22.34
C PRO A 435 -9.22 27.65 23.77
N PRO A 436 -8.42 27.97 24.80
CA PRO A 436 -8.93 28.02 26.16
C PRO A 436 -10.12 28.98 26.21
N GLN A 437 -11.26 28.49 26.69
CA GLN A 437 -12.43 29.35 26.92
C GLN A 437 -11.99 30.47 27.86
N LYS A 438 -12.04 31.71 27.38
CA LYS A 438 -11.89 32.86 28.25
C LYS A 438 -13.04 32.78 29.26
N SER A 439 -12.71 32.45 30.52
CA SER A 439 -13.67 32.57 31.60
C SER A 439 -14.14 34.03 31.67
N PRO A 440 -15.45 34.28 31.81
CA PRO A 440 -16.04 35.62 31.77
C PRO A 440 -15.49 36.56 32.83
#